data_AF-A0A7S0EUF2-F1
#
_entry.id   AF-A0A7S0EUF2-F1
#
_cell.length_a   1.000
_cell.length_b   1.000
_cell.length_c   1.000
_cell.angle_alpha   90.00
_cell.angle_beta   90.00
_cell.angle_gamma   90.00
#
_symmetry.space_group_name_H-M   'P 1'
#
loop_
_entity.id
_entity.type
_entity.pdbx_description
1 polymer ?
#
loop_
_entity_poly.entity_id
_entity_poly.type
_entity_poly.pdbx_seq_one_letter_code
_entity_poly.pdbx_strand_id
1 'polypeptide(L)'
;WTVFLNQLPYTVTQRDIAGHMSAAAGIGPEALTPFVRMCQRDGQFTGSAFVDVPDEAAYWRALALHHQEITCADGRRRSVNVRAALVRNKLEVKRGAVEVQAQAQAQGAAAGGTGGSGIEAAVARAEAEAGGGAADDGK
;
A
#
# COMPACT_ATOMS: atom_id res chain seq x y z
N TRP A 1 -4.34 -5.03 11.62
CA TRP A 1 -3.11 -5.27 10.82
C TRP A 1 -3.51 -5.85 9.48
N THR A 2 -2.77 -5.61 8.40
CA THR A 2 -3.23 -6.05 7.07
C THR A 2 -2.14 -6.83 6.35
N VAL A 3 -2.50 -7.97 5.76
CA VAL A 3 -1.64 -8.75 4.87
C VAL A 3 -2.16 -8.69 3.44
N PHE A 4 -1.24 -8.78 2.49
CA PHE A 4 -1.52 -8.81 1.07
C PHE A 4 -1.27 -10.21 0.53
N LEU A 5 -2.28 -10.76 -0.15
CA LEU A 5 -2.20 -12.03 -0.84
C LEU A 5 -2.13 -11.78 -2.34
N ASN A 6 -1.22 -12.45 -3.03
CA ASN A 6 -1.10 -12.42 -4.48
C ASN A 6 -0.94 -13.84 -5.04
N GLN A 7 -1.14 -13.99 -6.35
CA GLN A 7 -1.17 -15.28 -7.05
C GLN A 7 -2.30 -16.19 -6.56
N LEU A 8 -3.41 -15.58 -6.13
CA LEU A 8 -4.61 -16.32 -5.80
C LEU A 8 -5.25 -16.89 -7.08
N PRO A 9 -5.76 -18.14 -7.03
CA PRO A 9 -6.46 -18.73 -8.16
C PRO A 9 -7.74 -17.95 -8.48
N TYR A 10 -8.09 -17.80 -9.76
CA TYR A 10 -9.30 -17.05 -10.15
C TYR A 10 -10.61 -17.69 -9.69
N THR A 11 -10.58 -18.98 -9.32
CA THR A 11 -11.70 -19.74 -8.76
C THR A 11 -11.83 -19.58 -7.24
N VAL A 12 -10.89 -18.89 -6.58
CA VAL A 12 -10.93 -18.72 -5.12
C VAL A 12 -12.08 -17.82 -4.72
N THR A 13 -12.76 -18.18 -3.64
CA THR A 13 -13.79 -17.35 -3.02
C THR A 13 -13.25 -16.62 -1.80
N GLN A 14 -13.96 -15.57 -1.38
CA GLN A 14 -13.68 -14.85 -0.14
C GLN A 14 -13.66 -15.80 1.07
N ARG A 15 -14.55 -16.79 1.08
CA ARG A 15 -14.65 -17.82 2.12
C ARG A 15 -13.45 -18.75 2.13
N ASP A 16 -12.92 -19.13 0.97
CA ASP A 16 -11.72 -19.97 0.89
C ASP A 16 -10.50 -19.25 1.47
N ILE A 17 -10.36 -17.95 1.15
CA ILE A 17 -9.30 -17.09 1.72
C ILE A 17 -9.47 -17.00 3.24
N ALA A 18 -10.69 -16.75 3.72
CA ALA A 18 -10.98 -16.70 5.15
C ALA A 18 -10.70 -18.05 5.84
N GLY A 19 -11.02 -19.17 5.20
CA GLY A 19 -10.71 -20.52 5.66
C GLY A 19 -9.22 -20.74 5.83
N HIS A 20 -8.43 -20.41 4.80
CA HIS A 20 -6.97 -20.53 4.84
C HIS A 20 -6.34 -19.66 5.94
N MET A 21 -6.89 -18.47 6.17
CA MET A 21 -6.36 -17.50 7.14
C MET A 21 -6.90 -17.69 8.56
N SER A 22 -7.97 -18.48 8.75
CA SER A 22 -8.67 -18.64 10.03
C SER A 22 -7.76 -19.13 11.17
N ALA A 23 -6.92 -20.13 10.90
CA ALA A 23 -5.98 -20.67 11.88
C ALA A 23 -4.92 -19.64 12.30
N ALA A 24 -4.42 -18.84 11.35
CA ALA A 24 -3.48 -17.76 11.66
C ALA A 24 -4.17 -16.61 12.42
N ALA A 25 -5.40 -16.26 12.03
CA ALA A 25 -6.19 -15.19 12.64
C ALA A 25 -6.72 -15.55 14.03
N GLY A 26 -6.78 -16.83 14.39
CA GLY A 26 -7.35 -17.30 15.67
C GLY A 26 -8.87 -17.11 15.76
N ILE A 27 -9.53 -16.86 14.63
CA ILE A 27 -10.98 -16.66 14.53
C ILE A 27 -11.56 -17.52 13.41
N GLY A 28 -12.83 -17.90 13.54
CA GLY A 28 -13.51 -18.72 12.54
C GLY A 28 -13.62 -18.03 11.17
N PRO A 29 -13.72 -18.80 10.08
CA PRO A 29 -13.78 -18.26 8.72
C PRO A 29 -14.97 -17.32 8.49
N GLU A 30 -16.13 -17.61 9.10
CA GLU A 30 -17.32 -16.75 8.99
C GLU A 30 -17.08 -15.35 9.59
N ALA A 31 -16.35 -15.28 10.71
CA ALA A 31 -16.00 -14.01 11.35
C ALA A 31 -14.92 -13.25 10.57
N LEU A 32 -14.03 -13.95 9.87
CA LEU A 32 -12.95 -13.35 9.09
C LEU A 32 -13.38 -12.90 7.68
N THR A 33 -14.37 -13.56 7.09
CA THR A 33 -14.90 -13.27 5.74
C THR A 33 -15.16 -11.78 5.47
N PRO A 34 -15.83 -11.00 6.35
CA PRO A 34 -16.05 -9.57 6.11
C PRO A 34 -14.77 -8.73 6.05
N PHE A 35 -13.66 -9.24 6.58
CA PHE A 35 -12.35 -8.56 6.60
C PHE A 35 -11.46 -8.93 5.41
N VAL A 36 -11.93 -9.80 4.52
CA VAL A 36 -11.24 -10.16 3.28
C VAL A 36 -11.70 -9.22 2.17
N ARG A 37 -10.78 -8.48 1.56
CA ARG A 37 -11.06 -7.57 0.45
C ARG A 37 -10.41 -8.10 -0.83
N MET A 38 -11.21 -8.68 -1.71
CA MET A 38 -10.73 -9.15 -3.02
C MET A 38 -10.47 -7.96 -3.95
N CYS A 39 -9.28 -7.91 -4.56
CA CYS A 39 -8.95 -6.87 -5.52
C CYS A 39 -9.63 -7.17 -6.84
N GLN A 40 -10.36 -6.18 -7.35
CA GLN A 40 -11.01 -6.25 -8.65
C GLN A 40 -10.50 -5.13 -9.55
N ARG A 41 -10.41 -5.42 -10.85
CA ARG A 41 -10.12 -4.47 -11.92
C ARG A 41 -11.14 -4.72 -13.01
N ASP A 42 -11.87 -3.67 -13.41
CA ASP A 42 -12.91 -3.76 -14.45
C ASP A 42 -13.97 -4.84 -14.15
N GLY A 43 -14.35 -4.97 -12.86
CA GLY A 43 -15.31 -5.98 -12.38
C GLY A 43 -14.78 -7.41 -12.33
N GLN A 44 -13.51 -7.64 -12.66
CA GLN A 44 -12.88 -8.96 -12.63
C GLN A 44 -11.87 -9.09 -11.49
N PHE A 45 -11.85 -10.26 -10.85
CA PHE A 45 -10.89 -10.56 -9.79
C PHE A 45 -9.46 -10.65 -10.35
N THR A 46 -8.52 -9.96 -9.70
CA THR A 46 -7.14 -9.85 -10.21
C THR A 46 -6.18 -10.93 -9.70
N GLY A 47 -6.65 -11.87 -8.89
CA GLY A 47 -5.77 -12.85 -8.23
C GLY A 47 -5.04 -12.26 -7.01
N SER A 48 -5.57 -11.18 -6.43
CA SER A 48 -4.99 -10.52 -5.25
C SER A 48 -6.07 -10.16 -4.24
N ALA A 49 -5.73 -10.19 -2.95
CA ALA A 49 -6.65 -9.80 -1.88
C ALA A 49 -5.91 -9.18 -0.70
N PHE A 50 -6.59 -8.35 0.07
CA PHE A 50 -6.16 -7.86 1.37
C PHE A 50 -6.95 -8.56 2.47
N VAL A 51 -6.31 -8.92 3.56
CA VAL A 51 -6.98 -9.50 4.73
C VAL A 51 -6.59 -8.70 5.96
N ASP A 52 -7.58 -8.12 6.61
CA ASP A 52 -7.41 -7.46 7.89
C ASP A 52 -7.49 -8.49 9.01
N VAL A 53 -6.38 -8.65 9.74
CA VAL A 53 -6.24 -9.58 10.87
C VAL A 53 -6.31 -8.82 12.19
N PRO A 54 -6.87 -9.45 13.25
CA PRO A 54 -7.28 -8.75 14.47
C PRO A 54 -6.09 -8.21 15.28
N ASP A 55 -5.01 -8.97 15.40
CA ASP A 55 -3.87 -8.64 16.26
C ASP A 55 -2.51 -8.82 15.55
N GLU A 56 -1.45 -8.34 16.20
CA GLU A 56 -0.09 -8.41 15.67
C GLU A 56 0.44 -9.84 15.59
N ALA A 57 0.11 -10.69 16.58
CA ALA A 57 0.55 -12.08 16.55
C ALA A 57 -0.13 -12.84 15.39
N ALA A 58 -1.41 -12.58 15.14
CA ALA A 58 -2.13 -13.06 13.97
C ALA A 58 -1.49 -12.59 12.65
N TYR A 59 -1.00 -11.36 12.60
CA TYR A 59 -0.26 -10.84 11.46
C TYR A 59 1.03 -11.61 11.19
N TRP A 60 1.85 -11.87 12.20
CA TRP A 60 3.07 -12.67 12.04
C TRP A 60 2.77 -14.13 11.66
N ARG A 61 1.74 -14.75 12.25
CA ARG A 61 1.28 -16.09 11.86
C ARG A 61 0.78 -16.12 10.42
N ALA A 62 0.07 -15.08 9.98
CA ALA A 62 -0.42 -14.95 8.61
C ALA A 62 0.73 -14.84 7.60
N LEU A 63 1.78 -14.08 7.90
CA LEU A 63 2.97 -14.01 7.05
C LEU A 63 3.70 -15.35 6.91
N ALA A 64 3.65 -16.19 7.95
CA ALA A 64 4.20 -17.55 7.91
C ALA A 64 3.41 -18.50 6.98
N LEU A 65 2.24 -18.09 6.48
CA LEU A 65 1.48 -18.84 5.47
C LEU A 65 1.99 -18.61 4.04
N HIS A 66 3.08 -17.86 3.86
CA HIS A 66 3.71 -17.69 2.55
C HIS A 66 4.07 -19.04 1.91
N HIS A 67 3.68 -19.21 0.64
CA HIS A 67 3.83 -20.46 -0.14
C HIS A 67 3.01 -21.66 0.36
N GLN A 68 2.12 -21.49 1.35
CA GLN A 68 1.21 -22.56 1.71
C GLN A 68 0.12 -22.75 0.65
N GLU A 69 -0.46 -23.95 0.64
CA GLU A 69 -1.49 -24.32 -0.32
C GLU A 69 -2.87 -23.86 0.17
N ILE A 70 -3.59 -23.15 -0.70
CA ILE A 70 -5.02 -22.87 -0.53
C ILE A 70 -5.84 -23.87 -1.33
N THR A 71 -6.88 -24.43 -0.71
CA THR A 71 -7.88 -25.24 -1.42
C THR A 71 -8.96 -24.32 -1.95
N CYS A 72 -9.22 -24.39 -3.26
CA CYS A 72 -10.23 -23.57 -3.92
C CYS A 72 -11.53 -24.33 -4.13
N ALA A 73 -12.60 -23.60 -4.46
CA ALA A 73 -13.91 -24.18 -4.78
C ALA A 73 -13.88 -25.21 -5.94
N ASP A 74 -12.91 -25.14 -6.85
CA ASP A 74 -12.70 -26.14 -7.92
C ASP A 74 -11.98 -27.43 -7.44
N GLY A 75 -11.74 -27.57 -6.13
CA GLY A 75 -11.08 -28.72 -5.51
C GLY A 75 -9.57 -28.79 -5.74
N ARG A 76 -9.01 -27.85 -6.52
CA ARG A 76 -7.57 -27.76 -6.77
C ARG A 76 -6.89 -27.00 -5.64
N ARG A 77 -5.63 -27.38 -5.40
CA ARG A 77 -4.74 -26.69 -4.46
C ARG A 77 -3.70 -25.91 -5.22
N ARG A 78 -3.41 -24.70 -4.78
CA ARG A 78 -2.33 -23.86 -5.33
C ARG A 78 -1.63 -23.12 -4.21
N SER A 79 -0.33 -22.87 -4.40
CA SER A 79 0.46 -22.06 -3.48
C SER A 79 0.04 -20.59 -3.57
N VAL A 80 -0.04 -19.91 -2.44
CA VAL A 80 -0.35 -18.48 -2.35
C VAL A 80 0.82 -17.68 -1.78
N ASN A 81 1.00 -16.46 -2.28
CA ASN A 81 2.01 -15.55 -1.74
C ASN A 81 1.36 -14.61 -0.71
N VAL A 82 1.68 -14.81 0.57
CA VAL A 82 1.30 -13.88 1.63
C VAL A 82 2.45 -12.92 1.91
N ARG A 83 2.17 -11.62 1.98
CA ARG A 83 3.16 -10.56 2.20
C ARG A 83 2.61 -9.50 3.15
N ALA A 84 3.51 -8.74 3.76
CA ALA A 84 3.14 -7.54 4.50
C ALA A 84 2.39 -6.60 3.56
N ALA A 85 1.17 -6.19 3.92
CA ALA A 85 0.53 -5.11 3.18
C ALA A 85 1.29 -3.83 3.52
N LEU A 86 1.96 -3.24 2.55
CA LEU A 86 2.48 -1.89 2.69
C LEU A 86 1.27 -0.98 2.89
N VAL A 87 1.10 -0.46 4.10
CA VAL A 87 -0.06 0.34 4.48
C VAL A 87 -0.10 1.57 3.56
N ARG A 88 -1.06 1.58 2.64
CA ARG A 88 -1.45 2.74 1.82
C ARG A 88 -2.14 3.84 2.64
N ASN A 89 -1.83 3.98 3.93
CA ASN A 89 -2.19 5.20 4.67
C ASN A 89 -1.48 6.45 4.07
N LYS A 90 -0.52 6.26 3.16
CA LYS A 90 0.05 7.32 2.30
C LYS A 90 -0.64 7.51 0.93
N LEU A 91 -1.59 6.68 0.53
CA LEU A 91 -2.17 6.71 -0.83
C LEU A 91 -3.66 7.08 -0.85
N GLU A 92 -4.46 6.73 0.16
CA GLU A 92 -5.90 7.06 0.16
C GLU A 92 -6.22 8.37 0.93
N VAL A 93 -5.45 8.71 1.96
CA VAL A 93 -5.53 10.04 2.62
C VAL A 93 -5.16 11.17 1.65
N LYS A 94 -4.28 10.92 0.67
CA LYS A 94 -3.96 11.87 -0.40
C LYS A 94 -5.04 11.99 -1.48
N ARG A 95 -5.87 10.97 -1.69
CA ARG A 95 -6.94 11.04 -2.70
C ARG A 95 -8.15 11.82 -2.17
N GLY A 96 -8.50 11.63 -0.90
CA GLY A 96 -9.52 12.46 -0.22
C GLY A 96 -9.07 13.90 0.02
N ALA A 97 -7.78 14.16 0.28
CA ALA A 97 -7.27 15.53 0.44
C ALA A 97 -7.18 16.32 -0.87
N VAL A 98 -6.98 15.66 -2.02
CA VAL A 98 -6.92 16.33 -3.34
C VAL A 98 -8.31 16.74 -3.84
N GLU A 99 -9.35 15.95 -3.59
CA GLU A 99 -10.72 16.33 -3.99
C GLU A 99 -11.27 17.50 -3.15
N VAL A 100 -10.92 17.58 -1.86
CA VAL A 100 -11.32 18.71 -0.99
C VAL A 100 -10.52 19.99 -1.33
N GLN A 101 -9.26 19.87 -1.77
CA GLN A 101 -8.45 21.03 -2.17
C GLN A 101 -8.81 21.55 -3.57
N ALA A 102 -9.25 20.68 -4.49
CA ALA A 102 -9.74 21.07 -5.81
C ALA A 102 -11.10 21.79 -5.73
N GLN A 103 -11.98 21.41 -4.80
CA GLN A 103 -13.24 22.14 -4.56
C GLN A 103 -13.03 23.47 -3.83
N ALA A 104 -12.04 23.56 -2.93
CA ALA A 104 -11.70 24.83 -2.27
C ALA A 104 -11.01 25.84 -3.20
N GLN A 105 -10.23 25.39 -4.20
CA GLN A 105 -9.60 26.28 -5.18
C GLN A 105 -10.56 26.77 -6.29
N ALA A 106 -11.66 26.05 -6.56
CA ALA A 106 -12.67 26.50 -7.51
C ALA A 106 -13.55 27.64 -6.95
N GLN A 107 -13.61 27.81 -5.62
CA GLN A 107 -14.41 28.87 -4.96
C GLN A 107 -13.56 30.07 -4.47
N GLY A 108 -12.24 30.03 -4.64
CA GLY A 108 -11.31 31.11 -4.23
C GLY A 108 -10.73 31.97 -5.36
N ALA A 109 -11.01 31.67 -6.63
CA ALA A 109 -10.43 32.36 -7.79
C ALA A 109 -11.18 33.64 -8.22
N ALA A 110 -11.61 34.45 -7.25
CA ALA A 110 -12.22 35.75 -7.52
C ALA A 110 -11.77 36.82 -6.51
N ALA A 111 -10.46 37.00 -6.32
CA ALA A 111 -9.91 38.27 -5.84
C ALA A 111 -8.37 38.31 -5.95
N GLY A 112 -7.88 39.14 -6.88
CA GLY A 112 -6.81 40.11 -6.60
C GLY A 112 -5.36 39.64 -6.44
N GLY A 113 -4.56 39.89 -7.48
CA GLY A 113 -3.49 40.89 -7.41
C GLY A 113 -2.12 40.52 -6.81
N THR A 114 -1.12 40.54 -7.71
CA THR A 114 0.25 41.11 -7.54
C THR A 114 1.20 40.58 -6.46
N GLY A 115 2.40 40.17 -6.89
CA GLY A 115 3.61 40.27 -6.04
C GLY A 115 4.68 39.23 -6.35
N GLY A 116 5.72 39.61 -7.10
CA GLY A 116 6.84 38.76 -7.46
C GLY A 116 7.95 38.62 -6.40
N SER A 117 9.02 37.96 -6.83
CA SER A 117 10.36 37.85 -6.23
C SER A 117 10.56 36.92 -5.03
N GLY A 118 11.20 35.77 -5.27
CA GLY A 118 11.75 34.91 -4.22
C GLY A 118 12.62 33.74 -4.70
N ILE A 119 12.51 33.34 -5.97
CA ILE A 119 13.20 32.14 -6.49
C ILE A 119 14.58 32.41 -7.10
N GLU A 120 14.89 33.63 -7.53
CA GLU A 120 16.18 33.92 -8.20
C GLU A 120 17.35 34.14 -7.24
N ALA A 121 17.11 34.30 -5.93
CA ALA A 121 18.17 34.48 -4.93
C ALA A 121 18.78 33.16 -4.41
N ALA A 122 18.11 32.01 -4.63
CA ALA A 122 18.56 30.73 -4.08
C ALA A 122 19.54 29.97 -5.00
N VAL A 123 19.48 30.23 -6.31
CA VAL A 123 20.33 29.54 -7.31
C VAL A 123 21.77 30.09 -7.33
N ALA A 124 21.98 31.36 -7.01
CA ALA A 124 23.31 31.98 -7.06
C ALA A 124 24.25 31.59 -5.89
N ARG A 125 23.76 30.90 -4.84
CA ARG A 125 24.58 30.55 -3.65
C ARG A 125 25.17 29.14 -3.71
N ALA A 126 24.79 28.32 -4.68
CA ALA A 126 25.23 26.92 -4.76
C ALA A 126 26.50 26.70 -5.62
N GLU A 127 26.92 27.68 -6.42
CA GLU A 127 28.07 27.53 -7.33
C GLU A 127 29.40 28.11 -6.80
N ALA A 128 29.46 28.51 -5.52
CA ALA A 128 30.69 29.08 -4.92
C ALA A 128 31.50 28.12 -4.04
N GLU A 129 31.02 26.90 -3.76
CA GLU A 129 31.68 25.97 -2.81
C GLU A 129 32.12 24.63 -3.45
N ALA A 130 32.42 24.63 -4.75
CA ALA A 130 32.93 23.45 -5.45
C ALA A 130 34.17 23.73 -6.33
N GLY A 131 35.01 24.70 -5.95
CA GLY A 131 36.22 25.06 -6.71
C GLY A 131 37.44 25.36 -5.84
N GLY A 132 38.38 24.41 -5.81
CA GLY A 132 39.74 24.58 -5.28
C GLY A 132 40.04 23.60 -4.13
N GLY A 133 40.94 22.64 -4.20
CA GLY A 133 42.09 22.46 -5.09
C GLY A 133 43.38 22.35 -4.27
N ALA A 134 43.89 21.12 -4.15
CA ALA A 134 45.30 20.71 -4.13
C ALA A 134 46.28 21.04 -2.97
N ALA A 135 47.22 20.08 -2.83
CA ALA A 135 48.59 20.07 -2.27
C ALA A 135 48.75 19.37 -0.89
N ASP A 136 49.49 18.24 -0.78
CA ASP A 136 50.98 18.08 -0.69
C ASP A 136 51.46 18.52 0.71
N ASP A 137 52.30 17.88 1.53
CA ASP A 137 53.47 16.97 1.47
C ASP A 137 53.61 16.44 2.94
N GLY A 138 54.07 15.22 3.23
CA GLY A 138 55.50 14.99 3.46
C GLY A 138 55.89 14.86 4.95
N LYS A 139 56.50 13.71 5.25
CA LYS A 139 57.34 13.32 6.41
C LYS A 139 56.71 12.60 7.61
#